data_AF-A0A3T0GKM7-F1
#
_entry.id   AF-A0A3T0GKM7-F1
#
_cell.length_a   1.000
_cell.length_b   1.000
_cell.length_c   1.000
_cell.angle_alpha   90.00
_cell.angle_beta   90.00
_cell.angle_gamma   90.00
#
_symmetry.space_group_name_H-M   'P 1'
#
loop_
_entity.id
_entity.type
_entity.pdbx_description
1 polymer ?
#
loop_
_entity_poly.entity_id
_entity_poly.type
_entity_poly.pdbx_seq_one_letter_code
_entity_poly.pdbx_strand_id
1 'polypeptide(L)'
;MFNLLAKNNIHIAYLGDEDGNTALHCILKSIHYKDYEWTNFAKFLLSKGARLDVKNREGETPFDLLVDYVRMHFYDRHSSERNADGNYDFICRDSRSPLQRLDLVVRLLSEHKDKLEDLNGTSKLGTLVNIVVDCNHKGALDLLLESNIRISSYTLNKIVEWDFHEKIFDCFLHKNKIDYQDESGDTALHHALRKLHSDKSMLCKVESLVSAGARFYVKNDQGETPFDLLVEYVEKGFYGQASRLSYAWKLLNECENKDVLRELKYKDGTTALDKLNELRIKCRNTSIIVASTLAVVGVALGVAIAVYSGMLALGIGIGVCCLVVAAIIYHCNSPANLLKDSNAEVAINQMALVKL
;
A
#
# COMPACT_ATOMS: atom_id res chain seq x y z
N MET A 1 -26.89 42.16 1.23
CA MET A 1 -27.45 40.95 1.87
C MET A 1 -26.47 40.32 2.87
N PHE A 2 -25.23 40.02 2.48
CA PHE A 2 -24.17 39.48 3.35
C PHE A 2 -24.00 40.23 4.70
N ASN A 3 -23.88 41.56 4.69
CA ASN A 3 -23.77 42.38 5.90
C ASN A 3 -25.02 42.37 6.81
N LEU A 4 -26.20 42.05 6.25
CA LEU A 4 -27.48 41.94 6.96
C LEU A 4 -27.62 40.56 7.62
N LEU A 5 -27.17 39.51 6.94
CA LEU A 5 -27.11 38.13 7.46
C LEU A 5 -26.03 37.98 8.54
N ALA A 6 -24.88 38.64 8.35
CA ALA A 6 -23.80 38.70 9.34
C ALA A 6 -24.20 39.39 10.67
N LYS A 7 -25.27 40.19 10.65
CA LYS A 7 -25.84 40.84 11.84
C LYS A 7 -26.74 39.88 12.65
N ASN A 8 -27.36 38.89 12.00
CA ASN A 8 -28.20 37.84 12.60
C ASN A 8 -27.44 36.51 12.83
N ASN A 9 -26.13 36.62 12.94
CA ASN A 9 -25.08 35.63 12.65
C ASN A 9 -25.20 34.25 13.29
N ILE A 10 -25.98 34.13 14.36
CA ILE A 10 -26.10 32.89 15.15
C ILE A 10 -27.29 32.06 14.66
N HIS A 11 -28.38 32.66 14.19
CA HIS A 11 -29.58 31.88 13.82
C HIS A 11 -29.46 31.22 12.45
N ILE A 12 -28.89 31.90 11.45
CA ILE A 12 -28.84 31.43 10.06
C ILE A 12 -28.10 30.10 9.88
N ALA A 13 -27.07 29.84 10.68
CA ALA A 13 -26.30 28.60 10.60
C ALA A 13 -27.13 27.34 10.97
N TYR A 14 -28.25 27.50 11.68
CA TYR A 14 -29.09 26.41 12.19
C TYR A 14 -30.51 26.39 11.62
N LEU A 15 -30.89 27.38 10.80
CA LEU A 15 -32.20 27.42 10.16
C LEU A 15 -32.23 26.51 8.94
N GLY A 16 -33.33 25.75 8.79
CA GLY A 16 -33.65 24.98 7.60
C GLY A 16 -34.78 25.64 6.80
N ASP A 17 -34.74 25.54 5.47
CA ASP A 17 -35.85 25.93 4.60
C ASP A 17 -36.99 24.88 4.65
N GLU A 18 -38.00 25.05 3.79
CA GLU A 18 -39.12 24.10 3.71
C GLU A 18 -38.67 22.69 3.32
N ASP A 19 -37.54 22.53 2.65
CA ASP A 19 -36.98 21.23 2.27
C ASP A 19 -35.99 20.69 3.32
N GLY A 20 -35.84 21.39 4.45
CA GLY A 20 -34.87 21.05 5.48
C GLY A 20 -33.42 21.37 5.11
N ASN A 21 -33.18 22.09 4.01
CA ASN A 21 -31.85 22.56 3.65
C ASN A 21 -31.44 23.65 4.62
N THR A 22 -30.32 23.45 5.33
CA THR A 22 -29.66 24.53 6.05
C THR A 22 -29.08 25.56 5.09
N ALA A 23 -28.73 26.75 5.60
CA ALA A 23 -28.03 27.75 4.80
C ALA A 23 -26.78 27.19 4.09
N LEU A 24 -26.08 26.23 4.71
CA LEU A 24 -24.91 25.58 4.10
C LEU A 24 -25.30 24.62 2.95
N HIS A 25 -26.41 23.90 3.04
CA HIS A 25 -26.93 23.12 1.91
C HIS A 25 -27.24 24.01 0.71
N CYS A 26 -27.96 25.11 0.93
CA CYS A 26 -28.35 26.02 -0.15
C CYS A 26 -27.14 26.61 -0.86
N ILE A 27 -26.11 27.00 -0.11
CA ILE A 27 -24.85 27.48 -0.69
C ILE A 27 -24.21 26.39 -1.53
N LEU A 28 -24.04 25.18 -0.99
CA LEU A 28 -23.35 24.07 -1.66
C LEU A 28 -24.09 23.62 -2.93
N LYS A 29 -25.43 23.56 -2.91
CA LYS A 29 -26.27 23.33 -4.11
C LYS A 29 -26.14 24.46 -5.13
N SER A 30 -25.78 25.67 -4.72
CA SER A 30 -25.65 26.84 -5.60
C SER A 30 -24.23 27.10 -6.08
N ILE A 31 -23.22 26.31 -5.65
CA ILE A 31 -21.83 26.45 -6.15
C ILE A 31 -21.70 25.82 -7.54
N HIS A 32 -22.48 26.32 -8.49
CA HIS A 32 -22.36 25.99 -9.90
C HIS A 32 -21.53 27.03 -10.68
N TYR A 33 -21.22 28.18 -10.06
CA TYR A 33 -20.56 29.30 -10.72
C TYR A 33 -19.33 29.81 -9.97
N LYS A 34 -18.45 30.50 -10.72
CA LYS A 34 -17.14 31.04 -10.37
C LYS A 34 -17.10 32.05 -9.21
N ASP A 35 -18.12 32.10 -8.36
CA ASP A 35 -18.30 33.13 -7.35
C ASP A 35 -17.51 32.84 -6.06
N TYR A 36 -16.45 33.63 -5.87
CA TYR A 36 -15.66 33.69 -4.64
C TYR A 36 -16.51 34.03 -3.41
N GLU A 37 -17.66 34.68 -3.62
CA GLU A 37 -18.58 35.07 -2.56
C GLU A 37 -19.17 33.84 -1.84
N TRP A 38 -19.56 32.78 -2.56
CA TRP A 38 -20.13 31.56 -1.97
C TRP A 38 -19.10 30.77 -1.17
N THR A 39 -17.86 30.72 -1.63
CA THR A 39 -16.76 30.10 -0.87
C THR A 39 -16.51 30.84 0.45
N ASN A 40 -16.47 32.17 0.41
CA ASN A 40 -16.28 32.98 1.62
C ASN A 40 -17.50 32.89 2.55
N PHE A 41 -18.70 32.74 1.99
CA PHE A 41 -19.92 32.58 2.77
C PHE A 41 -20.02 31.18 3.40
N ALA A 42 -19.60 30.12 2.72
CA ALA A 42 -19.47 28.78 3.30
C ALA A 42 -18.47 28.77 4.47
N LYS A 43 -17.28 29.37 4.29
CA LYS A 43 -16.29 29.56 5.37
C LYS A 43 -16.90 30.31 6.56
N PHE A 44 -17.63 31.38 6.27
CA PHE A 44 -18.27 32.17 7.29
C PHE A 44 -19.33 31.38 8.07
N LEU A 45 -20.22 30.64 7.40
CA LEU A 45 -21.22 29.80 8.08
C LEU A 45 -20.56 28.76 8.98
N LEU A 46 -19.49 28.11 8.51
CA LEU A 46 -18.74 27.13 9.29
C LEU A 46 -18.06 27.78 10.51
N SER A 47 -17.46 28.97 10.34
CA SER A 47 -16.94 29.76 11.46
C SER A 47 -17.99 30.18 12.49
N LYS A 48 -19.29 30.05 12.17
CA LYS A 48 -20.43 30.30 13.07
C LYS A 48 -21.05 29.02 13.64
N GLY A 49 -20.42 27.86 13.40
CA GLY A 49 -20.86 26.57 13.91
C GLY A 49 -21.92 25.89 13.04
N ALA A 50 -22.04 26.27 11.76
CA ALA A 50 -22.90 25.54 10.83
C ALA A 50 -22.54 24.05 10.83
N ARG A 51 -23.57 23.22 10.98
CA ARG A 51 -23.40 21.77 11.09
C ARG A 51 -23.25 21.13 9.71
N LEU A 52 -22.26 20.25 9.57
CA LEU A 52 -22.00 19.47 8.35
C LEU A 52 -22.79 18.15 8.29
N ASP A 53 -23.45 17.78 9.38
CA ASP A 53 -24.09 16.47 9.60
C ASP A 53 -25.62 16.53 9.62
N VAL A 54 -26.22 17.70 9.41
CA VAL A 54 -27.68 17.87 9.39
C VAL A 54 -28.24 17.34 8.07
N LYS A 55 -29.24 16.46 8.12
CA LYS A 55 -29.90 15.93 6.91
C LYS A 55 -31.06 16.82 6.47
N ASN A 56 -31.15 17.11 5.18
CA ASN A 56 -32.35 17.66 4.55
C ASN A 56 -33.43 16.58 4.33
N ARG A 57 -34.57 16.93 3.72
CA ARG A 57 -35.66 15.97 3.42
C ARG A 57 -35.27 14.91 2.39
N GLU A 58 -34.25 15.15 1.59
CA GLU A 58 -33.69 14.17 0.64
C GLU A 58 -32.67 13.23 1.32
N GLY A 59 -32.36 13.46 2.60
CA GLY A 59 -31.40 12.69 3.38
C GLY A 59 -29.94 13.11 3.17
N GLU A 60 -29.69 14.15 2.37
CA GLU A 60 -28.36 14.70 2.13
C GLU A 60 -27.92 15.59 3.29
N THR A 61 -26.64 15.55 3.61
CA THR A 61 -26.00 16.51 4.52
C THR A 61 -25.20 17.56 3.75
N PRO A 62 -24.84 18.71 4.36
CA PRO A 62 -23.92 19.64 3.73
C PRO A 62 -22.57 18.99 3.43
N PHE A 63 -22.12 18.04 4.25
CA PHE A 63 -20.92 17.26 3.95
C PHE A 63 -21.06 16.49 2.62
N ASP A 64 -22.21 15.84 2.39
CA ASP A 64 -22.43 15.07 1.15
C ASP A 64 -22.35 15.95 -0.09
N LEU A 65 -22.96 17.14 -0.03
CA LEU A 65 -22.94 18.14 -1.09
C LEU A 65 -21.53 18.72 -1.30
N LEU A 66 -20.76 18.90 -0.22
CA LEU A 66 -19.38 19.38 -0.29
C LEU A 66 -18.47 18.38 -1.01
N VAL A 67 -18.62 17.09 -0.70
CA VAL A 67 -17.90 16.02 -1.38
C VAL A 67 -18.31 15.94 -2.86
N ASP A 68 -19.60 16.06 -3.16
CA ASP A 68 -20.08 16.10 -4.55
C ASP A 68 -19.54 17.29 -5.32
N TYR A 69 -19.47 18.46 -4.69
CA TYR A 69 -18.86 19.65 -5.28
C TYR A 69 -17.40 19.41 -5.68
N VAL A 70 -16.59 18.83 -4.78
CA VAL A 70 -15.21 18.47 -5.11
C VAL A 70 -15.17 17.42 -6.22
N ARG A 71 -16.01 16.38 -6.12
CA ARG A 71 -16.06 15.25 -7.06
C ARG A 71 -16.42 15.67 -8.48
N MET A 72 -17.46 16.48 -8.65
CA MET A 72 -17.92 16.93 -9.97
C MET A 72 -16.80 17.66 -10.72
N HIS A 73 -16.07 18.53 -10.04
CA HIS A 73 -14.95 19.25 -10.65
C HIS A 73 -13.65 18.43 -10.77
N PHE A 74 -13.54 17.32 -10.04
CA PHE A 74 -12.40 16.41 -10.13
C PHE A 74 -12.49 15.49 -11.35
N TYR A 75 -13.65 14.90 -11.61
CA TYR A 75 -13.85 13.96 -12.73
C TYR A 75 -14.27 14.61 -14.05
N ASP A 76 -14.64 15.91 -14.06
CA ASP A 76 -14.86 16.69 -15.30
C ASP A 76 -13.55 16.99 -16.07
N ARG A 77 -12.43 16.41 -15.63
CA ARG A 77 -11.14 16.38 -16.34
C ARG A 77 -11.17 15.54 -17.63
N HIS A 78 -12.32 14.99 -18.02
CA HIS A 78 -12.48 14.08 -19.16
C HIS A 78 -13.49 14.55 -20.22
N SER A 79 -13.89 15.82 -20.21
CA SER A 79 -14.52 16.40 -21.40
C SER A 79 -13.46 16.64 -22.48
N SER A 80 -13.32 15.69 -23.40
CA SER A 80 -12.49 15.83 -24.60
C SER A 80 -13.26 16.65 -25.64
N GLU A 81 -12.91 17.93 -25.83
CA GLU A 81 -13.32 18.67 -27.03
C GLU A 81 -12.25 18.45 -28.12
N ARG A 82 -12.68 18.02 -29.32
CA ARG A 82 -11.80 18.05 -30.49
C ARG A 82 -11.59 19.51 -30.87
N ASN A 83 -10.34 19.93 -31.01
CA ASN A 83 -10.05 21.23 -31.61
C ASN A 83 -10.40 21.20 -33.12
N ALA A 84 -10.35 22.38 -33.77
CA ALA A 84 -10.70 22.54 -35.19
C ALA A 84 -9.87 21.64 -36.14
N ASP A 85 -8.72 21.15 -35.68
CA ASP A 85 -7.82 20.26 -36.41
C ASP A 85 -8.02 18.77 -36.10
N GLY A 86 -9.04 18.42 -35.30
CA GLY A 86 -9.38 17.04 -34.96
C GLY A 86 -8.51 16.39 -33.89
N ASN A 87 -7.60 17.14 -33.26
CA ASN A 87 -6.78 16.69 -32.14
C ASN A 87 -7.52 16.91 -30.80
N TYR A 88 -7.21 16.06 -29.83
CA TYR A 88 -7.64 16.25 -28.45
C TYR A 88 -6.81 17.37 -27.83
N ASP A 89 -7.44 18.51 -27.56
CA ASP A 89 -6.82 19.58 -26.79
C ASP A 89 -7.30 19.48 -25.33
N PHE A 90 -6.39 19.32 -24.39
CA PHE A 90 -6.71 19.22 -22.96
C PHE A 90 -6.95 20.63 -22.39
N ILE A 91 -8.11 21.22 -22.68
CA ILE A 91 -8.41 22.58 -22.26
C ILE A 91 -8.98 22.57 -20.83
N CYS A 92 -8.15 22.94 -19.85
CA CYS A 92 -8.60 23.23 -18.49
C CYS A 92 -9.29 24.62 -18.48
N ARG A 93 -10.63 24.68 -18.43
CA ARG A 93 -11.39 25.95 -18.43
C ARG A 93 -11.45 26.67 -17.06
N ASP A 94 -10.81 26.14 -16.03
CA ASP A 94 -10.75 26.77 -14.71
C ASP A 94 -9.35 26.71 -14.09
N SER A 95 -8.79 27.89 -13.79
CA SER A 95 -7.43 28.10 -13.29
C SER A 95 -7.29 27.85 -11.78
N ARG A 96 -8.33 27.35 -11.10
CA ARG A 96 -8.24 26.86 -9.71
C ARG A 96 -8.08 25.35 -9.71
N SER A 97 -6.89 24.87 -9.38
CA SER A 97 -6.61 23.44 -9.28
C SER A 97 -7.58 22.78 -8.29
N PRO A 98 -8.07 21.55 -8.54
CA PRO A 98 -8.85 20.75 -7.58
C PRO A 98 -8.27 20.77 -6.16
N LEU A 99 -6.95 20.94 -6.04
CA LEU A 99 -6.22 21.13 -4.79
C LEU A 99 -6.70 22.31 -3.94
N GLN A 100 -7.04 23.47 -4.51
CA GLN A 100 -7.52 24.61 -3.72
C GLN A 100 -8.90 24.36 -3.11
N ARG A 101 -9.77 23.64 -3.82
CA ARG A 101 -11.08 23.23 -3.31
C ARG A 101 -10.92 22.16 -2.24
N LEU A 102 -10.02 21.21 -2.47
CA LEU A 102 -9.71 20.17 -1.51
C LEU A 102 -9.10 20.75 -0.23
N ASP A 103 -8.14 21.68 -0.34
CA ASP A 103 -7.55 22.38 0.81
C ASP A 103 -8.62 23.13 1.60
N LEU A 104 -9.56 23.78 0.92
CA LEU A 104 -10.71 24.40 1.56
C LEU A 104 -11.55 23.37 2.34
N VAL A 105 -11.95 22.26 1.69
CA VAL A 105 -12.74 21.22 2.34
C VAL A 105 -12.03 20.66 3.57
N VAL A 106 -10.76 20.30 3.43
CA VAL A 106 -9.97 19.68 4.50
C VAL A 106 -9.72 20.67 5.64
N ARG A 107 -9.45 21.95 5.36
CA ARG A 107 -9.31 22.99 6.39
C ARG A 107 -10.61 23.31 7.11
N LEU A 108 -11.74 23.23 6.43
CA LEU A 108 -13.06 23.40 7.03
C LEU A 108 -13.45 22.20 7.90
N LEU A 109 -13.07 21.00 7.46
CA LEU A 109 -13.26 19.78 8.22
C LEU A 109 -12.38 19.78 9.47
N SER A 110 -11.14 20.28 9.40
CA SER A 110 -10.23 20.33 10.56
C SER A 110 -10.67 21.29 11.67
N GLU A 111 -11.63 22.20 11.45
CA GLU A 111 -12.25 23.01 12.50
C GLU A 111 -13.36 22.25 13.27
N HIS A 112 -13.76 21.08 12.77
CA HIS A 112 -14.81 20.22 13.34
C HIS A 112 -14.33 18.78 13.56
N LYS A 113 -13.06 18.59 13.99
CA LYS A 113 -12.43 17.26 14.19
C LYS A 113 -13.32 16.28 14.95
N ASP A 114 -13.98 16.74 16.00
CA ASP A 114 -14.81 15.95 16.91
C ASP A 114 -16.00 15.27 16.20
N LYS A 115 -16.45 15.81 15.06
CA LYS A 115 -17.60 15.31 14.28
C LYS A 115 -17.20 14.53 13.03
N LEU A 116 -15.92 14.56 12.65
CA LEU A 116 -15.41 13.81 11.50
C LEU A 116 -15.36 12.32 11.78
N GLU A 117 -15.05 11.93 13.02
CA GLU A 117 -14.99 10.52 13.40
C GLU A 117 -16.35 9.82 13.25
N ASP A 118 -17.45 10.54 13.51
CA ASP A 118 -18.83 10.06 13.32
C ASP A 118 -19.17 9.78 11.84
N LEU A 119 -18.39 10.31 10.89
CA LEU A 119 -18.56 10.08 9.45
C LEU A 119 -17.84 8.82 8.95
N ASN A 120 -17.10 8.12 9.82
CA ASN A 120 -16.43 6.87 9.46
C ASN A 120 -17.42 5.83 8.92
N GLY A 121 -17.03 5.16 7.84
CA GLY A 121 -17.87 4.18 7.15
C GLY A 121 -18.91 4.78 6.19
N THR A 122 -19.01 6.10 6.06
CA THR A 122 -19.86 6.71 5.03
C THR A 122 -19.18 6.64 3.64
N SER A 123 -19.98 6.32 2.61
CA SER A 123 -19.51 6.28 1.22
C SER A 123 -18.92 7.62 0.75
N LYS A 124 -19.45 8.73 1.26
CA LYS A 124 -19.02 10.09 0.92
C LYS A 124 -17.65 10.41 1.52
N LEU A 125 -17.38 10.00 2.76
CA LEU A 125 -16.04 10.13 3.32
C LEU A 125 -15.01 9.29 2.55
N GLY A 126 -15.35 8.03 2.20
CA GLY A 126 -14.49 7.20 1.35
C GLY A 126 -14.20 7.85 -0.01
N THR A 127 -15.21 8.50 -0.61
CA THR A 127 -15.05 9.27 -1.85
C THR A 127 -14.07 10.43 -1.66
N LEU A 128 -14.18 11.19 -0.57
CA LEU A 128 -13.27 12.29 -0.26
C LEU A 128 -11.83 11.80 -0.10
N VAL A 129 -11.62 10.73 0.67
CA VAL A 129 -10.28 10.13 0.87
C VAL A 129 -9.70 9.68 -0.47
N ASN A 130 -10.49 9.06 -1.35
CA ASN A 130 -10.03 8.67 -2.68
C ASN A 130 -9.62 9.88 -3.54
N ILE A 131 -10.40 10.97 -3.51
CA ILE A 131 -10.04 12.21 -4.22
C ILE A 131 -8.73 12.80 -3.67
N VAL A 132 -8.53 12.80 -2.34
CA VAL A 132 -7.28 13.25 -1.69
C VAL A 132 -6.08 12.46 -2.21
N VAL A 133 -6.24 11.13 -2.29
CA VAL A 133 -5.23 10.21 -2.80
C VAL A 133 -4.94 10.46 -4.27
N ASP A 134 -5.98 10.54 -5.11
CA ASP A 134 -5.84 10.77 -6.55
C ASP A 134 -5.26 12.15 -6.89
N CYS A 135 -5.37 13.11 -5.97
CA CYS A 135 -4.75 14.42 -6.07
C CYS A 135 -3.30 14.47 -5.57
N ASN A 136 -2.76 13.39 -5.00
CA ASN A 136 -1.46 13.37 -4.31
C ASN A 136 -1.35 14.46 -3.21
N HIS A 137 -2.44 14.74 -2.50
CA HIS A 137 -2.51 15.84 -1.53
C HIS A 137 -2.09 15.40 -0.11
N LYS A 138 -0.78 15.23 0.13
CA LYS A 138 -0.18 14.80 1.41
C LYS A 138 -0.80 15.45 2.65
N GLY A 139 -0.80 16.79 2.72
CA GLY A 139 -1.28 17.51 3.91
C GLY A 139 -2.77 17.29 4.21
N ALA A 140 -3.57 16.94 3.20
CA ALA A 140 -4.97 16.63 3.40
C ALA A 140 -5.12 15.24 3.99
N LEU A 141 -4.39 14.26 3.43
CA LEU A 141 -4.38 12.91 3.97
C LEU A 141 -3.88 12.88 5.42
N ASP A 142 -2.82 13.63 5.71
CA ASP A 142 -2.29 13.75 7.08
C ASP A 142 -3.33 14.28 8.06
N LEU A 143 -4.08 15.33 7.69
CA LEU A 143 -5.15 15.90 8.50
C LEU A 143 -6.32 14.93 8.72
N LEU A 144 -6.72 14.18 7.68
CA LEU A 144 -7.77 13.17 7.81
C LEU A 144 -7.33 12.03 8.75
N LEU A 145 -6.09 11.56 8.61
CA LEU A 145 -5.51 10.55 9.50
C LEU A 145 -5.39 11.04 10.95
N GLU A 146 -4.98 12.30 11.17
CA GLU A 146 -4.96 12.93 12.49
C GLU A 146 -6.34 13.11 13.12
N SER A 147 -7.40 13.04 12.30
CA SER A 147 -8.80 13.13 12.74
C SER A 147 -9.44 11.75 12.90
N ASN A 148 -8.64 10.69 13.06
CA ASN A 148 -9.08 9.30 13.21
C ASN A 148 -9.99 8.78 12.07
N ILE A 149 -9.84 9.32 10.86
CA ILE A 149 -10.57 8.81 9.71
C ILE A 149 -9.96 7.48 9.26
N ARG A 150 -10.81 6.46 9.15
CA ARG A 150 -10.44 5.14 8.64
C ARG A 150 -10.30 5.18 7.11
N ILE A 151 -9.21 4.62 6.61
CA ILE A 151 -8.93 4.42 5.20
C ILE A 151 -9.38 3.00 4.83
N SER A 152 -10.07 2.89 3.69
CA SER A 152 -10.49 1.59 3.18
C SER A 152 -9.30 0.74 2.73
N SER A 153 -9.45 -0.59 2.74
CA SER A 153 -8.39 -1.47 2.26
C SER A 153 -8.07 -1.25 0.78
N TYR A 154 -9.09 -0.92 -0.02
CA TYR A 154 -8.90 -0.54 -1.42
C TYR A 154 -8.00 0.69 -1.55
N THR A 155 -8.26 1.72 -0.75
CA THR A 155 -7.49 2.98 -0.81
C THR A 155 -6.05 2.79 -0.34
N LEU A 156 -5.83 2.09 0.78
CA LEU A 156 -4.48 1.81 1.25
C LEU A 156 -3.70 0.96 0.25
N ASN A 157 -4.32 -0.07 -0.34
CA ASN A 157 -3.72 -0.88 -1.39
C ASN A 157 -3.31 -0.02 -2.60
N LYS A 158 -4.19 0.87 -3.06
CA LYS A 158 -3.92 1.79 -4.16
C LYS A 158 -2.73 2.71 -3.86
N ILE A 159 -2.64 3.25 -2.66
CA ILE A 159 -1.48 4.07 -2.23
C ILE A 159 -0.19 3.24 -2.27
N VAL A 160 -0.22 2.00 -1.79
CA VAL A 160 0.99 1.15 -1.82
C VAL A 160 1.40 0.80 -3.25
N GLU A 161 0.43 0.51 -4.13
CA GLU A 161 0.67 0.01 -5.48
C GLU A 161 1.06 1.12 -6.48
N TRP A 162 0.34 2.24 -6.51
CA TRP A 162 0.43 3.22 -7.62
C TRP A 162 1.38 4.38 -7.32
N ASP A 163 1.75 4.56 -6.05
CA ASP A 163 2.52 5.70 -5.57
C ASP A 163 4.04 5.49 -5.73
N PHE A 164 4.49 4.86 -6.83
CA PHE A 164 5.91 4.50 -7.02
C PHE A 164 6.85 5.74 -7.08
N HIS A 165 6.31 6.96 -7.10
CA HIS A 165 7.04 8.23 -7.27
C HIS A 165 6.54 9.43 -6.43
N GLU A 166 5.70 9.25 -5.39
CA GLU A 166 4.90 10.35 -4.83
C GLU A 166 4.97 10.54 -3.30
N LYS A 167 4.45 11.69 -2.83
CA LYS A 167 4.52 12.22 -1.47
C LYS A 167 3.52 11.56 -0.51
N ILE A 168 2.52 10.85 -1.05
CA ILE A 168 1.44 10.30 -0.23
C ILE A 168 1.87 9.07 0.53
N PHE A 169 2.61 8.13 -0.08
CA PHE A 169 3.11 6.95 0.62
C PHE A 169 3.98 7.32 1.82
N ASP A 170 4.75 8.40 1.73
CA ASP A 170 5.58 8.91 2.82
C ASP A 170 4.78 9.25 4.09
N CYS A 171 3.45 9.50 4.00
CA CYS A 171 2.60 9.67 5.18
C CYS A 171 2.67 8.45 6.12
N PHE A 172 2.84 7.26 5.53
CA PHE A 172 2.92 5.99 6.26
C PHE A 172 4.36 5.64 6.65
N LEU A 173 5.37 6.44 6.31
CA LEU A 173 6.76 6.20 6.76
C LEU A 173 7.07 6.86 8.11
N HIS A 174 6.15 7.62 8.66
CA HIS A 174 6.32 8.26 9.97
C HIS A 174 5.98 7.28 11.11
N LYS A 175 6.77 7.29 12.20
CA LYS A 175 6.66 6.34 13.33
C LYS A 175 5.26 6.23 13.94
N ASN A 176 4.43 7.28 13.87
CA ASN A 176 3.07 7.27 14.38
C ASN A 176 2.05 6.60 13.45
N LYS A 177 2.40 6.35 12.18
CA LYS A 177 1.51 5.85 11.12
C LYS A 177 2.05 4.60 10.40
N ILE A 178 3.28 4.19 10.70
CA ILE A 178 3.96 3.06 10.04
C ILE A 178 3.21 1.74 10.15
N ASP A 179 2.57 1.51 11.29
CA ASP A 179 1.74 0.33 11.55
C ASP A 179 0.24 0.67 11.52
N TYR A 180 -0.15 1.73 10.80
CA TYR A 180 -1.55 2.06 10.57
C TYR A 180 -2.28 0.87 9.94
N GLN A 181 -3.43 0.51 10.50
CA GLN A 181 -4.28 -0.58 10.01
C GLN A 181 -5.51 0.01 9.30
N ASP A 182 -5.77 -0.47 8.09
CA ASP A 182 -7.00 -0.17 7.37
C ASP A 182 -8.23 -0.87 8.00
N GLU A 183 -9.38 -0.76 7.34
CA GLU A 183 -10.62 -1.38 7.82
C GLU A 183 -10.62 -2.91 7.91
N SER A 184 -9.67 -3.60 7.27
CA SER A 184 -9.47 -5.06 7.36
C SER A 184 -8.37 -5.44 8.36
N GLY A 185 -7.79 -4.46 9.05
CA GLY A 185 -6.64 -4.67 9.91
C GLY A 185 -5.30 -4.77 9.15
N ASP A 186 -5.28 -4.58 7.82
CA ASP A 186 -4.05 -4.68 7.05
C ASP A 186 -3.23 -3.38 7.19
N THR A 187 -1.92 -3.54 7.40
CA THR A 187 -0.95 -2.42 7.32
C THR A 187 -0.43 -2.22 5.90
N ALA A 188 0.26 -1.11 5.65
CA ALA A 188 0.95 -0.89 4.37
C ALA A 188 1.93 -2.03 4.03
N LEU A 189 2.57 -2.62 5.05
CA LEU A 189 3.47 -3.75 4.88
C LEU A 189 2.73 -5.04 4.47
N HIS A 190 1.50 -5.26 4.97
CA HIS A 190 0.67 -6.39 4.51
C HIS A 190 0.39 -6.29 3.02
N HIS A 191 -0.09 -5.12 2.56
CA HIS A 191 -0.40 -4.89 1.15
C HIS A 191 0.84 -5.05 0.25
N ALA A 192 1.97 -4.48 0.66
CA ALA A 192 3.23 -4.56 -0.10
C ALA A 192 3.71 -6.03 -0.25
N LEU A 193 3.72 -6.80 0.84
CA LEU A 193 4.16 -8.20 0.82
C LEU A 193 3.22 -9.08 -0.01
N ARG A 194 1.90 -8.88 0.10
CA ARG A 194 0.89 -9.61 -0.67
C ARG A 194 1.10 -9.44 -2.19
N LYS A 195 1.56 -8.26 -2.62
CA LYS A 195 1.79 -7.90 -4.03
C LYS A 195 3.17 -8.27 -4.57
N LEU A 196 4.16 -8.58 -3.71
CA LEU A 196 5.51 -8.98 -4.13
C LEU A 196 5.53 -10.16 -5.11
N HIS A 197 4.50 -11.01 -5.07
CA HIS A 197 4.37 -12.14 -5.99
C HIS A 197 4.11 -11.76 -7.44
N SER A 198 3.31 -10.72 -7.65
CA SER A 198 2.91 -10.24 -8.97
C SER A 198 3.81 -9.12 -9.46
N ASP A 199 4.35 -8.32 -8.54
CA ASP A 199 5.15 -7.15 -8.88
C ASP A 199 6.40 -7.05 -8.00
N LYS A 200 7.57 -7.26 -8.61
CA LYS A 200 8.87 -7.13 -7.94
C LYS A 200 9.23 -5.68 -7.62
N SER A 201 8.57 -4.69 -8.25
CA SER A 201 8.77 -3.28 -7.93
C SER A 201 8.46 -3.00 -6.45
N MET A 202 7.55 -3.77 -5.84
CA MET A 202 7.16 -3.67 -4.43
C MET A 202 8.31 -3.88 -3.44
N LEU A 203 9.46 -4.46 -3.86
CA LEU A 203 10.64 -4.61 -3.01
C LEU A 203 11.08 -3.26 -2.40
N CYS A 204 11.07 -2.18 -3.19
CA CYS A 204 11.46 -0.85 -2.71
C CYS A 204 10.51 -0.33 -1.61
N LYS A 205 9.21 -0.61 -1.73
CA LYS A 205 8.19 -0.21 -0.74
C LYS A 205 8.33 -1.00 0.55
N VAL A 206 8.56 -2.31 0.44
CA VAL A 206 8.84 -3.18 1.59
C VAL A 206 10.09 -2.71 2.33
N GLU A 207 11.20 -2.49 1.61
CA GLU A 207 12.46 -2.01 2.22
C GLU A 207 12.28 -0.63 2.88
N SER A 208 11.51 0.28 2.27
CA SER A 208 11.21 1.60 2.85
C SER A 208 10.42 1.50 4.15
N LEU A 209 9.39 0.64 4.19
CA LEU A 209 8.57 0.41 5.39
C LEU A 209 9.39 -0.23 6.51
N VAL A 210 10.18 -1.26 6.19
CA VAL A 210 11.03 -1.95 7.17
C VAL A 210 12.10 -1.00 7.73
N SER A 211 12.75 -0.20 6.87
CA SER A 211 13.72 0.81 7.28
C SER A 211 13.10 1.91 8.16
N ALA A 212 11.83 2.23 7.94
CA ALA A 212 11.07 3.16 8.79
C ALA A 212 10.60 2.54 10.12
N GLY A 213 10.78 1.23 10.32
CA GLY A 213 10.45 0.52 11.55
C GLY A 213 9.11 -0.22 11.53
N ALA A 214 8.57 -0.55 10.34
CA ALA A 214 7.35 -1.34 10.23
C ALA A 214 7.49 -2.71 10.92
N ARG A 215 6.45 -3.09 11.65
CA ARG A 215 6.45 -4.30 12.48
C ARG A 215 5.94 -5.50 11.70
N PHE A 216 6.63 -6.63 11.86
CA PHE A 216 6.26 -7.90 11.23
C PHE A 216 5.20 -8.71 12.00
N TYR A 217 4.75 -8.23 13.15
CA TYR A 217 3.88 -8.99 14.08
C TYR A 217 2.48 -8.38 14.27
N VAL A 218 2.17 -7.28 13.56
CA VAL A 218 0.83 -6.68 13.58
C VAL A 218 -0.15 -7.65 12.94
N LYS A 219 -1.27 -7.95 13.59
CA LYS A 219 -2.26 -8.89 13.06
C LYS A 219 -3.40 -8.13 12.40
N ASN A 220 -3.75 -8.55 11.19
CA ASN A 220 -5.00 -8.14 10.55
C ASN A 220 -6.21 -8.89 11.15
N ASP A 221 -7.41 -8.60 10.63
CA ASP A 221 -8.65 -9.20 11.13
C ASP A 221 -8.76 -10.70 10.84
N GLN A 222 -7.98 -11.22 9.90
CA GLN A 222 -7.84 -12.65 9.62
C GLN A 222 -6.78 -13.31 10.51
N GLY A 223 -6.13 -12.55 11.39
CA GLY A 223 -5.06 -13.01 12.27
C GLY A 223 -3.72 -13.22 11.57
N GLU A 224 -3.60 -12.80 10.31
CA GLU A 224 -2.35 -12.85 9.54
C GLU A 224 -1.46 -11.66 9.91
N THR A 225 -0.16 -11.92 9.93
CA THR A 225 0.88 -10.92 10.13
C THR A 225 1.65 -10.65 8.85
N PRO A 226 2.38 -9.53 8.74
CA PRO A 226 3.30 -9.34 7.62
C PRO A 226 4.34 -10.45 7.54
N PHE A 227 4.74 -11.03 8.68
CA PHE A 227 5.63 -12.19 8.66
C PHE A 227 4.99 -13.40 7.98
N ASP A 228 3.71 -13.68 8.21
CA ASP A 228 3.01 -14.78 7.55
C ASP A 228 3.02 -14.59 6.02
N LEU A 229 2.80 -13.36 5.55
CA LEU A 229 2.86 -13.03 4.12
C LEU A 229 4.29 -13.10 3.57
N LEU A 230 5.32 -12.77 4.36
CA LEU A 230 6.72 -12.95 3.97
C LEU A 230 7.09 -14.43 3.84
N VAL A 231 6.60 -15.29 4.74
CA VAL A 231 6.80 -16.74 4.64
C VAL A 231 6.07 -17.29 3.41
N GLU A 232 4.81 -16.89 3.18
CA GLU A 232 4.08 -17.25 1.95
C GLU A 232 4.84 -16.79 0.69
N TYR A 233 5.44 -15.59 0.74
CA TYR A 233 6.34 -15.09 -0.29
C TYR A 233 7.48 -16.05 -0.60
N VAL A 234 8.16 -16.56 0.43
CA VAL A 234 9.26 -17.53 0.30
C VAL A 234 8.78 -18.92 -0.13
N GLU A 235 7.58 -19.34 0.28
CA GLU A 235 7.05 -20.67 -0.05
C GLU A 235 6.53 -20.78 -1.49
N LYS A 236 6.08 -19.67 -2.10
CA LYS A 236 5.42 -19.73 -3.42
C LYS A 236 6.35 -20.11 -4.57
N GLY A 237 6.24 -21.34 -5.04
CA GLY A 237 6.95 -21.85 -6.21
C GLY A 237 8.40 -22.28 -5.92
N PHE A 238 8.88 -23.25 -6.68
CA PHE A 238 10.20 -23.87 -6.46
C PHE A 238 11.36 -22.98 -6.94
N TYR A 239 11.27 -22.44 -8.15
CA TYR A 239 12.31 -21.59 -8.71
C TYR A 239 12.37 -20.23 -8.01
N GLY A 240 13.59 -19.79 -7.66
CA GLY A 240 13.83 -18.53 -6.96
C GLY A 240 13.52 -18.56 -5.45
N GLN A 241 13.15 -19.70 -4.87
CA GLN A 241 12.91 -19.82 -3.42
C GLN A 241 14.15 -19.43 -2.61
N ALA A 242 15.34 -19.85 -3.05
CA ALA A 242 16.60 -19.51 -2.38
C ALA A 242 16.85 -17.99 -2.38
N SER A 243 16.56 -17.30 -3.49
CA SER A 243 16.67 -15.84 -3.59
C SER A 243 15.66 -15.12 -2.69
N ARG A 244 14.42 -15.60 -2.67
CA ARG A 244 13.36 -15.05 -1.80
C ARG A 244 13.67 -15.25 -0.33
N LEU A 245 14.22 -16.42 0.02
CA LEU A 245 14.70 -16.70 1.37
C LEU A 245 15.86 -15.79 1.77
N SER A 246 16.84 -15.57 0.88
CA SER A 246 17.94 -14.63 1.14
C SER A 246 17.41 -13.20 1.35
N TYR A 247 16.45 -12.77 0.54
CA TYR A 247 15.79 -11.48 0.70
C TYR A 247 15.04 -11.37 2.03
N ALA A 248 14.25 -12.39 2.41
CA ALA A 248 13.56 -12.41 3.70
C ALA A 248 14.53 -12.28 4.88
N TRP A 249 15.67 -12.99 4.85
CA TRP A 249 16.71 -12.86 5.87
C TRP A 249 17.34 -11.47 5.90
N LYS A 250 17.56 -10.84 4.74
CA LYS A 250 18.05 -9.46 4.65
C LYS A 250 17.09 -8.51 5.37
N LEU A 251 15.80 -8.55 5.05
CA LEU A 251 14.78 -7.70 5.68
C LEU A 251 14.72 -7.88 7.21
N LEU A 252 14.79 -9.13 7.69
CA LEU A 252 14.73 -9.41 9.12
C LEU A 252 15.98 -8.96 9.88
N ASN A 253 17.13 -8.88 9.19
CA ASN A 253 18.35 -8.33 9.78
C ASN A 253 18.31 -6.80 9.91
N GLU A 254 17.59 -6.13 9.00
CA GLU A 254 17.32 -4.68 9.04
C GLU A 254 16.25 -4.32 10.07
N CYS A 255 15.41 -5.28 10.47
CA CYS A 255 14.41 -5.06 11.50
C CYS A 255 15.08 -4.76 12.87
N GLU A 256 14.73 -3.62 13.47
CA GLU A 256 15.23 -3.24 14.81
C GLU A 256 14.80 -4.23 15.90
N ASN A 257 13.67 -4.93 15.71
CA ASN A 257 13.00 -5.73 16.75
C ASN A 257 13.31 -7.23 16.64
N LYS A 258 14.60 -7.59 16.61
CA LYS A 258 15.07 -8.99 16.45
C LYS A 258 14.59 -9.93 17.56
N ASP A 259 14.43 -9.41 18.78
CA ASP A 259 13.95 -10.19 19.90
C ASP A 259 12.48 -10.59 19.72
N VAL A 260 11.66 -9.67 19.20
CA VAL A 260 10.23 -9.94 18.92
C VAL A 260 10.06 -11.04 17.86
N LEU A 261 10.99 -11.15 16.90
CA LEU A 261 10.95 -12.23 15.90
C LEU A 261 11.12 -13.63 16.51
N ARG A 262 11.77 -13.77 17.67
CA ARG A 262 11.91 -15.06 18.36
C ARG A 262 10.62 -15.49 19.04
N GLU A 263 9.82 -14.51 19.45
CA GLU A 263 8.54 -14.71 20.14
C GLU A 263 7.37 -14.84 19.15
N LEU A 264 7.53 -14.32 17.94
CA LEU A 264 6.52 -14.38 16.89
C LEU A 264 6.26 -15.83 16.48
N LYS A 265 4.98 -16.22 16.47
CA LYS A 265 4.52 -17.55 16.06
C LYS A 265 3.97 -17.50 14.64
N TYR A 266 4.32 -18.49 13.85
CA TYR A 266 3.73 -18.78 12.55
C TYR A 266 2.39 -19.52 12.71
N LYS A 267 1.58 -19.62 11.64
CA LYS A 267 0.22 -20.22 11.62
C LYS A 267 0.09 -21.59 12.30
N ASP A 268 1.15 -22.41 12.33
CA ASP A 268 1.19 -23.75 12.96
C ASP A 268 1.70 -23.75 14.41
N GLY A 269 1.97 -22.58 14.99
CA GLY A 269 2.50 -22.41 16.35
C GLY A 269 4.02 -22.50 16.46
N THR A 270 4.75 -22.80 15.37
CA THR A 270 6.22 -22.74 15.33
C THR A 270 6.71 -21.30 15.45
N THR A 271 7.92 -21.10 15.98
CA THR A 271 8.49 -19.74 16.00
C THR A 271 8.85 -19.30 14.58
N ALA A 272 8.70 -18.01 14.29
CA ALA A 272 9.01 -17.41 13.00
C ALA A 272 10.43 -17.75 12.51
N LEU A 273 11.41 -17.66 13.41
CA LEU A 273 12.80 -17.97 13.11
C LEU A 273 13.01 -19.47 12.83
N ASP A 274 12.36 -20.35 13.58
CA ASP A 274 12.46 -21.79 13.35
C ASP A 274 11.81 -22.17 12.00
N LYS A 275 10.69 -21.52 11.63
CA LYS A 275 10.04 -21.75 10.33
C LYS A 275 10.95 -21.37 9.16
N LEU A 276 11.61 -20.22 9.23
CA LEU A 276 12.58 -19.81 8.20
C LEU A 276 13.81 -20.72 8.15
N ASN A 277 14.27 -21.22 9.29
CA ASN A 277 15.34 -22.21 9.34
C ASN A 277 14.93 -23.54 8.71
N GLU A 278 13.71 -24.00 8.95
CA GLU A 278 13.14 -25.19 8.29
C GLU A 278 13.15 -25.02 6.76
N LEU A 279 12.65 -23.87 6.27
CA LEU A 279 12.66 -23.55 4.84
C LEU A 279 14.08 -23.50 4.25
N ARG A 280 15.05 -22.97 5.00
CA ARG A 280 16.47 -22.98 4.61
C ARG A 280 17.02 -24.40 4.43
N ILE A 281 16.75 -25.28 5.37
CA ILE A 281 17.20 -26.68 5.33
C ILE A 281 16.53 -27.41 4.16
N LYS A 282 15.21 -27.22 4.00
CA LYS A 282 14.43 -27.82 2.90
C LYS A 282 14.93 -27.35 1.54
N CYS A 283 15.20 -26.06 1.38
CA CYS A 283 15.75 -25.48 0.15
C CYS A 283 17.12 -26.10 -0.16
N ARG A 284 18.04 -26.14 0.82
CA ARG A 284 19.36 -26.77 0.68
C ARG A 284 19.27 -28.24 0.25
N ASN A 285 18.46 -29.03 0.93
CA ASN A 285 18.33 -30.47 0.66
C ASN A 285 17.76 -30.71 -0.73
N THR A 286 16.76 -29.92 -1.14
CA THR A 286 16.19 -30.05 -2.48
C THR A 286 17.21 -29.67 -3.56
N SER A 287 18.00 -28.61 -3.36
CA SER A 287 19.09 -28.24 -4.29
C SER A 287 20.13 -29.34 -4.44
N ILE A 288 20.48 -30.03 -3.35
CA ILE A 288 21.38 -31.20 -3.37
C ILE A 288 20.78 -32.32 -4.21
N ILE A 289 19.52 -32.69 -3.94
CA ILE A 289 18.83 -33.78 -4.65
C ILE A 289 18.74 -33.49 -6.15
N VAL A 290 18.36 -32.27 -6.53
CA VAL A 290 18.26 -31.88 -7.96
C VAL A 290 19.63 -31.94 -8.64
N ALA A 291 20.67 -31.38 -8.03
CA ALA A 291 22.02 -31.40 -8.58
C ALA A 291 22.55 -32.83 -8.75
N SER A 292 22.40 -33.68 -7.74
CA SER A 292 22.81 -35.09 -7.80
C SER A 292 22.03 -35.88 -8.85
N THR A 293 20.72 -35.65 -8.95
CA THR A 293 19.87 -36.34 -9.94
C THR A 293 20.25 -35.92 -11.36
N LEU A 294 20.46 -34.62 -11.61
CA LEU A 294 20.88 -34.11 -12.91
C LEU A 294 22.25 -34.64 -13.31
N ALA A 295 23.19 -34.73 -12.36
CA ALA A 295 24.51 -35.32 -12.60
C ALA A 295 24.41 -36.81 -13.01
N VAL A 296 23.65 -37.61 -12.26
CA VAL A 296 23.48 -39.05 -12.53
C VAL A 296 22.79 -39.29 -13.87
N VAL A 297 21.66 -38.62 -14.11
CA VAL A 297 20.88 -38.77 -15.36
C VAL A 297 21.69 -38.26 -16.56
N GLY A 298 22.39 -37.13 -16.41
CA GLY A 298 23.22 -36.55 -17.47
C GLY A 298 24.38 -37.46 -17.89
N VAL A 299 25.07 -38.07 -16.93
CA VAL A 299 26.13 -39.05 -17.23
C VAL A 299 25.56 -40.29 -17.89
N ALA A 300 24.46 -40.85 -17.37
CA ALA A 300 23.82 -42.03 -17.96
C ALA A 300 23.36 -41.78 -19.41
N LEU A 301 22.76 -40.61 -19.67
CA LEU A 301 22.32 -40.21 -21.00
C LEU A 301 23.52 -39.99 -21.94
N GLY A 302 24.58 -39.33 -21.47
CA GLY A 302 25.82 -39.14 -22.22
C GLY A 302 26.46 -40.47 -22.64
N VAL A 303 26.52 -41.44 -21.73
CA VAL A 303 27.02 -42.80 -22.02
C VAL A 303 26.12 -43.49 -23.06
N ALA A 304 24.80 -43.45 -22.89
CA ALA A 304 23.86 -44.07 -23.83
C ALA A 304 24.00 -43.48 -25.25
N ILE A 305 24.13 -42.16 -25.37
CA ILE A 305 24.31 -41.49 -26.66
C ILE A 305 25.66 -41.87 -27.28
N ALA A 306 26.75 -41.91 -26.51
CA ALA A 306 28.06 -42.33 -27.01
C ALA A 306 28.01 -43.74 -27.61
N VAL A 307 27.33 -44.69 -26.93
CA VAL A 307 27.19 -46.08 -27.38
C VAL A 307 26.31 -46.18 -28.61
N TYR A 308 25.14 -45.53 -28.61
CA TYR A 308 24.14 -45.72 -29.68
C TYR A 308 24.49 -44.98 -30.98
N SER A 309 25.11 -43.80 -30.87
CA SER A 309 25.49 -42.98 -32.03
C SER A 309 26.90 -43.26 -32.55
N GLY A 310 27.71 -44.01 -31.80
CA GLY A 310 29.13 -44.21 -32.08
C GLY A 310 29.99 -42.94 -31.91
N MET A 311 29.41 -41.83 -31.47
CA MET A 311 30.07 -40.54 -31.33
C MET A 311 30.46 -40.28 -29.86
N LEU A 312 31.62 -40.81 -29.46
CA LEU A 312 32.13 -40.69 -28.08
C LEU A 312 32.22 -39.23 -27.60
N ALA A 313 32.72 -38.32 -28.46
CA ALA A 313 32.88 -36.91 -28.11
C ALA A 313 31.55 -36.21 -27.77
N LEU A 314 30.47 -36.56 -28.48
CA LEU A 314 29.14 -36.00 -28.22
C LEU A 314 28.57 -36.47 -26.88
N GLY A 315 28.70 -37.76 -26.58
CA GLY A 315 28.24 -38.30 -25.30
C GLY A 315 29.00 -37.74 -24.09
N ILE A 316 30.34 -37.61 -24.21
CA ILE A 316 31.17 -36.94 -23.18
C ILE A 316 30.75 -35.48 -23.03
N GLY A 317 30.55 -34.75 -24.13
CA GLY A 317 30.14 -33.35 -24.11
C GLY A 317 28.83 -33.13 -23.35
N ILE A 318 27.82 -33.98 -23.57
CA ILE A 318 26.53 -33.92 -22.87
C ILE A 318 26.71 -34.21 -21.37
N GLY A 319 27.44 -35.27 -21.02
CA GLY A 319 27.69 -35.62 -19.62
C GLY A 319 28.41 -34.51 -18.85
N VAL A 320 29.45 -33.93 -19.44
CA VAL A 320 30.18 -32.79 -18.86
C VAL A 320 29.28 -31.57 -18.73
N CYS A 321 28.47 -31.26 -19.75
CA CYS A 321 27.53 -30.14 -19.69
C CYS A 321 26.52 -30.30 -18.54
N CYS A 322 25.94 -31.49 -18.36
CA CYS A 322 25.05 -31.79 -17.25
C CYS A 322 25.74 -31.67 -15.88
N LEU A 323 27.01 -32.08 -15.76
CA LEU A 323 27.78 -31.91 -14.53
C LEU A 323 28.06 -30.43 -14.21
N VAL A 324 28.39 -29.62 -15.22
CA VAL A 324 28.58 -28.17 -15.06
C VAL A 324 27.27 -27.51 -14.62
N VAL A 325 26.15 -27.84 -15.27
CA VAL A 325 24.83 -27.32 -14.87
C VAL A 325 24.45 -27.79 -13.46
N ALA A 326 24.72 -29.04 -13.09
CA ALA A 326 24.49 -29.53 -11.74
C ALA A 326 25.33 -28.78 -10.69
N ALA A 327 26.61 -28.49 -11.00
CA ALA A 327 27.47 -27.70 -10.13
C ALA A 327 26.97 -26.26 -9.99
N ILE A 328 26.52 -25.63 -11.08
CA ILE A 328 25.91 -24.29 -11.05
C ILE A 328 24.63 -24.31 -10.21
N ILE A 329 23.73 -25.28 -10.42
CA ILE A 329 22.49 -25.42 -9.63
C ILE A 329 22.81 -25.59 -8.15
N TYR A 330 23.80 -26.40 -7.81
CA TYR A 330 24.25 -26.58 -6.44
C TYR A 330 24.78 -25.27 -5.84
N HIS A 331 25.64 -24.54 -6.56
CA HIS A 331 26.25 -23.32 -6.06
C HIS A 331 25.30 -22.11 -6.01
N CYS A 332 24.47 -21.91 -7.04
CA CYS A 332 23.54 -20.79 -7.14
C CYS A 332 22.30 -20.96 -6.26
N ASN A 333 21.86 -22.19 -5.99
CA ASN A 333 20.71 -22.43 -5.12
C ASN A 333 21.12 -22.86 -3.70
N SER A 334 22.41 -23.01 -3.41
CA SER A 334 22.87 -23.25 -2.04
C SER A 334 22.61 -21.99 -1.19
N PRO A 335 21.82 -22.09 -0.12
CA PRO A 335 21.55 -20.95 0.75
C PRO A 335 22.83 -20.38 1.38
N ALA A 336 23.89 -21.19 1.55
CA ALA A 336 25.16 -20.71 2.09
C ALA A 336 25.88 -19.69 1.19
N ASN A 337 25.80 -19.83 -0.14
CA ASN A 337 26.42 -18.87 -1.06
C ASN A 337 25.54 -17.62 -1.27
N LEU A 338 24.20 -17.78 -1.25
CA LEU A 338 23.23 -16.69 -1.35
C LEU A 338 23.16 -15.79 -0.11
N LEU A 339 23.58 -16.29 1.05
CA LEU A 339 23.65 -15.54 2.33
C LEU A 339 25.01 -14.89 2.57
N LYS A 340 26.02 -15.28 1.78
CA LYS A 340 27.40 -14.78 1.87
C LYS A 340 27.53 -13.37 1.26
N ASP A 341 26.73 -13.06 0.24
CA ASP A 341 26.65 -11.74 -0.41
C ASP A 341 25.77 -10.73 0.36
N SER A 342 24.95 -11.17 1.32
CA SER A 342 23.96 -10.32 2.00
C SER A 342 24.33 -9.88 3.42
N ASN A 343 25.59 -10.03 3.85
CA ASN A 343 26.03 -9.88 5.26
C ASN A 343 25.24 -10.75 6.26
N ALA A 344 24.35 -11.63 5.80
CA ALA A 344 23.46 -12.43 6.62
C ALA A 344 24.20 -13.60 7.27
N GLU A 345 25.27 -14.12 6.68
CA GLU A 345 26.06 -15.22 7.23
C GLU A 345 26.71 -14.87 8.59
N VAL A 346 27.13 -13.61 8.80
CA VAL A 346 27.67 -13.14 10.08
C VAL A 346 26.56 -13.04 11.15
N ALA A 347 25.40 -12.50 10.79
CA ALA A 347 24.24 -12.39 11.68
C ALA A 347 23.66 -13.77 12.06
N ILE A 348 23.66 -14.72 11.13
CA ILE A 348 23.18 -16.09 11.33
C ILE A 348 24.15 -16.89 12.23
N ASN A 349 25.47 -16.74 12.05
CA ASN A 349 26.44 -17.36 12.95
C ASN A 349 26.38 -16.77 14.36
N GLN A 350 26.14 -15.46 14.49
CA GLN A 350 25.87 -14.82 15.78
C GLN A 350 24.56 -15.31 16.41
N MET A 351 23.46 -15.44 15.65
CA MET A 351 22.19 -15.96 16.18
C MET A 351 22.23 -17.45 16.53
N ALA A 352 23.00 -18.26 15.79
CA ALA A 352 23.24 -19.67 16.12
C ALA A 352 24.10 -19.83 17.38
N LEU A 353 25.03 -18.90 17.62
CA LEU A 353 25.83 -18.84 18.85
C LEU A 353 25.01 -18.44 20.09
N VAL A 354 23.89 -17.72 19.95
CA VAL A 354 22.98 -17.42 21.09
C VAL A 354 22.15 -18.65 21.52
N LYS A 355 22.16 -19.75 20.76
CA LYS A 355 21.54 -21.04 21.12
C LYS A 355 22.51 -22.02 21.82
N LEU A 356 23.72 -21.59 22.17
CA LEU A 356 24.66 -22.29 23.08
C LEU A 356 24.79 -21.47 24.37
#